data_AF-V9LGU9-F1
#
_entry.id   AF-V9LGU9-F1
#
_cell.length_a   1.000
_cell.length_b   1.000
_cell.length_c   1.000
_cell.angle_alpha   90.00
_cell.angle_beta   90.00
_cell.angle_gamma   90.00
#
_symmetry.space_group_name_H-M   'P 1'
#
loop_
_entity.id
_entity.type
_entity.pdbx_description
1 polymer ?
#
loop_
_entity_poly.entity_id
_entity_poly.type
_entity_poly.pdbx_seq_one_letter_code
_entity_poly.pdbx_strand_id
1 'polypeptide(L)'
;PAAGEGEGAAAGGGLSPPVTGGLRPALLVIAHPDDECMFFAPAAVRLVGCGVPVRVLCLSAGNFYNQGEIRKKELLESCGALGISLSHITVLDHRDLPDHPRVQWDRDLVSSLILRYIQSHHIGLVLTFDEGGVSGHVNHIAVYYAVRKLCSERKLPVGCRVLVLESTNIIRKYISILDLPIS
;
A
#
# COMPACT_ATOMS: atom_id res chain seq x y z
N PRO A 1 -38.69 -59.45 -19.22
CA PRO A 1 -38.36 -58.46 -20.27
C PRO A 1 -39.19 -57.18 -20.07
N ALA A 2 -38.59 -56.17 -19.45
CA ALA A 2 -39.19 -54.85 -19.26
C ALA A 2 -38.10 -53.80 -19.52
N ALA A 3 -38.48 -52.78 -20.27
CA ALA A 3 -37.63 -51.71 -20.77
C ALA A 3 -37.23 -50.70 -19.69
N GLY A 4 -36.13 -49.98 -19.94
CA GLY A 4 -35.72 -48.79 -19.19
C GLY A 4 -34.63 -48.06 -19.96
N GLU A 5 -35.02 -46.99 -20.66
CA GLU A 5 -34.15 -45.98 -21.25
C GLU A 5 -33.55 -45.08 -20.15
N GLY A 6 -32.38 -44.49 -20.42
CA GLY A 6 -31.76 -43.50 -19.54
C GLY A 6 -30.56 -42.81 -20.21
N GLU A 7 -30.83 -41.62 -20.74
CA GLU A 7 -29.89 -40.65 -21.30
C GLU A 7 -28.80 -40.18 -20.32
N GLY A 8 -27.68 -39.74 -20.90
CA GLY A 8 -27.12 -38.42 -20.57
C GLY A 8 -25.96 -38.38 -19.56
N ALA A 9 -24.76 -38.07 -20.06
CA ALA A 9 -23.78 -37.29 -19.32
C ALA A 9 -22.93 -36.49 -20.30
N ALA A 10 -23.44 -35.33 -20.71
CA ALA A 10 -22.64 -34.30 -21.36
C ALA A 10 -21.58 -33.80 -20.37
N ALA A 11 -20.31 -33.89 -20.77
CA ALA A 11 -19.20 -33.30 -20.05
C ALA A 11 -19.31 -31.77 -20.11
N GLY A 12 -19.93 -31.18 -19.09
CA GLY A 12 -19.91 -29.74 -18.85
C GLY A 12 -18.52 -29.33 -18.36
N GLY A 13 -17.65 -28.91 -19.28
CA GLY A 13 -16.44 -28.17 -18.95
C GLY A 13 -16.83 -26.91 -18.20
N GLY A 14 -16.50 -26.86 -16.90
CA GLY A 14 -16.69 -25.69 -16.06
C GLY A 14 -15.88 -24.52 -16.60
N LEU A 15 -16.54 -23.65 -17.35
CA LEU A 15 -15.99 -22.36 -17.73
C LEU A 15 -15.85 -21.53 -16.46
N SER A 16 -14.61 -21.33 -16.02
CA SER A 16 -14.29 -20.36 -14.96
C SER A 16 -14.96 -19.02 -15.28
N PRO A 17 -15.56 -18.34 -14.29
CA PRO A 17 -16.32 -17.13 -14.54
C PRO A 17 -15.43 -16.06 -15.18
N PRO A 18 -15.99 -15.21 -16.06
CA PRO A 18 -15.24 -14.14 -16.69
C PRO A 18 -14.70 -13.21 -15.60
N VAL A 19 -13.39 -12.92 -15.65
CA VAL A 19 -12.77 -11.87 -14.84
C VAL A 19 -13.44 -10.56 -15.24
N THR A 20 -14.38 -10.08 -14.43
CA THR A 20 -14.99 -8.77 -14.61
C THR A 20 -13.89 -7.72 -14.44
N GLY A 21 -13.57 -7.02 -15.53
CA GLY A 21 -12.43 -6.10 -15.65
C GLY A 21 -12.61 -4.80 -14.87
N GLY A 22 -12.77 -4.88 -13.55
CA GLY A 22 -12.64 -3.74 -12.65
C GLY A 22 -11.17 -3.34 -12.51
N LEU A 23 -10.89 -2.04 -12.39
CA LEU A 23 -9.55 -1.55 -12.08
C LEU A 23 -9.11 -2.11 -10.72
N ARG A 24 -8.01 -2.87 -10.70
CA ARG A 24 -7.43 -3.39 -9.45
C ARG A 24 -7.03 -2.23 -8.54
N PRO A 25 -7.23 -2.34 -7.20
CA PRO A 25 -6.91 -1.24 -6.29
C PRO A 25 -5.43 -0.87 -6.28
N ALA A 26 -5.17 0.41 -6.02
CA ALA A 26 -3.85 0.90 -5.64
C ALA A 26 -3.69 0.84 -4.11
N LEU A 27 -2.47 0.56 -3.64
CA LEU A 27 -2.10 0.49 -2.24
C LEU A 27 -1.01 1.50 -1.93
N LEU A 28 -1.26 2.40 -0.99
CA LEU A 28 -0.22 3.16 -0.32
C LEU A 28 0.32 2.33 0.84
N VAL A 29 1.61 2.00 0.83
CA VAL A 29 2.27 1.36 1.98
C VAL A 29 3.13 2.40 2.67
N ILE A 30 2.68 2.81 3.84
CA ILE A 30 3.28 3.89 4.65
C ILE A 30 3.76 3.36 6.00
N ALA A 31 4.72 4.04 6.61
CA ALA A 31 5.24 3.63 7.91
C ALA A 31 4.38 4.20 9.04
N HIS A 32 3.94 5.46 8.91
CA HIS A 32 3.35 6.23 9.99
C HIS A 32 2.07 6.97 9.58
N PRO A 33 1.20 7.31 10.55
CA PRO A 33 0.07 8.22 10.34
C PRO A 33 0.55 9.65 10.10
N ASP A 34 0.48 10.16 8.87
CA ASP A 34 0.91 11.49 8.36
C ASP A 34 1.58 11.35 6.98
N ASP A 35 2.27 10.24 6.75
CA ASP A 35 2.93 9.92 5.48
C ASP A 35 2.00 10.03 4.27
N GLU A 36 0.73 9.62 4.42
CA GLU A 36 -0.26 9.63 3.36
C GLU A 36 -0.52 11.03 2.81
N CYS A 37 -0.62 12.03 3.69
CA CYS A 37 -0.92 13.40 3.31
C CYS A 37 0.35 14.20 3.03
N MET A 38 1.44 13.91 3.74
CA MET A 38 2.71 14.60 3.57
C MET A 38 3.41 14.24 2.26
N PHE A 39 3.28 12.98 1.82
CA PHE A 39 4.06 12.48 0.69
C PHE A 39 3.22 11.94 -0.47
N PHE A 40 2.04 11.37 -0.18
CA PHE A 40 1.25 10.65 -1.18
C PHE A 40 -0.06 11.35 -1.57
N ALA A 41 -0.42 12.49 -0.97
CA ALA A 41 -1.68 13.18 -1.24
C ALA A 41 -1.92 13.47 -2.73
N PRO A 42 -0.95 14.03 -3.49
CA PRO A 42 -1.16 14.28 -4.93
C PRO A 42 -1.46 13.00 -5.72
N ALA A 43 -0.76 11.91 -5.42
CA ALA A 43 -0.97 10.62 -6.06
C ALA A 43 -2.33 10.01 -5.67
N ALA A 44 -2.66 10.05 -4.38
CA ALA A 44 -3.93 9.55 -3.84
C ALA A 44 -5.13 10.25 -4.48
N VAL A 45 -5.15 11.58 -4.46
CA VAL A 45 -6.23 12.40 -5.05
C VAL A 45 -6.36 12.14 -6.54
N ARG A 46 -5.24 12.00 -7.27
CA ARG A 46 -5.27 11.69 -8.70
C ARG A 46 -5.87 10.30 -8.96
N LEU A 47 -5.46 9.29 -8.20
CA LEU A 47 -5.97 7.92 -8.35
C LEU A 47 -7.48 7.86 -8.05
N VAL A 48 -7.90 8.47 -6.93
CA VAL A 48 -9.32 8.58 -6.56
C VAL A 48 -10.11 9.31 -7.64
N GLY A 49 -9.61 10.44 -8.15
CA GLY A 49 -10.25 11.22 -9.22
C GLY A 49 -10.35 10.47 -10.56
N CYS A 50 -9.47 9.49 -10.80
CA CYS A 50 -9.55 8.58 -11.95
C CYS A 50 -10.45 7.35 -11.69
N GLY A 51 -11.12 7.27 -10.54
CA GLY A 51 -11.96 6.13 -10.17
C GLY A 51 -11.18 4.86 -9.81
N VAL A 52 -9.87 4.97 -9.55
CA VAL A 52 -9.06 3.84 -9.06
C VAL A 52 -9.28 3.70 -7.55
N PRO A 53 -9.75 2.54 -7.04
CA PRO A 53 -9.86 2.35 -5.61
C PRO A 53 -8.50 2.44 -4.93
N VAL A 54 -8.35 3.35 -3.97
CA VAL A 54 -7.12 3.48 -3.17
C VAL A 54 -7.32 2.81 -1.81
N ARG A 55 -6.29 2.10 -1.36
CA ARG A 55 -6.15 1.50 -0.03
C ARG A 55 -4.90 2.02 0.64
N VAL A 56 -4.90 2.08 1.97
CA VAL A 56 -3.76 2.51 2.77
C VAL A 56 -3.44 1.41 3.78
N LEU A 57 -2.20 0.94 3.76
CA LEU A 57 -1.62 0.09 4.78
C LEU A 57 -0.56 0.89 5.53
N CYS A 58 -0.90 1.32 6.74
CA CYS A 58 0.02 1.96 7.67
C CYS A 58 0.60 0.90 8.62
N LEU A 59 1.92 0.75 8.62
CA LEU A 59 2.59 -0.35 9.31
C LEU A 59 2.78 -0.13 10.82
N SER A 60 2.51 1.08 11.31
CA SER A 60 2.56 1.41 12.73
C SER A 60 1.46 2.40 13.14
N ALA A 61 1.05 2.35 14.40
CA ALA A 61 0.13 3.31 15.01
C ALA A 61 0.75 4.71 15.20
N GLY A 62 2.04 4.91 14.93
CA GLY A 62 2.70 6.19 15.17
C GLY A 62 2.88 6.52 16.67
N ASN A 63 3.00 5.49 17.51
CA ASN A 63 2.85 5.62 18.97
C ASN A 63 4.13 6.06 19.71
N PHE A 64 5.13 6.64 19.05
CA PHE A 64 6.39 7.04 19.69
C PHE A 64 6.19 7.97 20.90
N TYR A 65 5.24 8.91 20.79
CA TYR A 65 4.87 9.86 21.85
C TYR A 65 3.65 9.43 22.70
N ASN A 66 3.29 8.14 22.70
CA ASN A 66 2.07 7.61 23.34
C ASN A 66 0.76 8.22 22.81
N GLN A 67 0.73 8.61 21.53
CA GLN A 67 -0.40 9.27 20.87
C GLN A 67 -1.03 8.41 19.77
N GLY A 68 -0.76 7.11 19.72
CA GLY A 68 -1.15 6.24 18.61
C GLY A 68 -2.65 6.21 18.34
N GLU A 69 -3.49 6.24 19.38
CA GLU A 69 -4.95 6.28 19.21
C GLU A 69 -5.44 7.61 18.63
N ILE A 70 -4.76 8.73 18.92
CA ILE A 70 -5.07 10.03 18.33
C ILE A 70 -4.63 10.02 16.86
N ARG A 71 -3.38 9.63 16.60
CA ARG A 71 -2.80 9.56 15.25
C ARG A 71 -3.53 8.61 14.31
N LYS A 72 -4.06 7.49 14.83
CA LYS A 72 -4.97 6.60 14.06
C LYS A 72 -6.20 7.36 13.57
N LYS A 73 -6.84 8.16 14.44
CA LYS A 73 -8.02 8.95 14.06
C LYS A 73 -7.66 10.04 13.05
N GLU A 74 -6.55 10.74 13.28
CA GLU A 74 -6.04 11.75 12.34
C GLU A 74 -5.79 11.15 10.95
N LEU A 75 -5.19 9.97 10.85
CA LEU A 75 -4.99 9.27 9.58
C LEU A 75 -6.31 8.89 8.90
N LEU A 76 -7.31 8.43 9.66
CA LEU A 76 -8.63 8.12 9.11
C LEU A 76 -9.29 9.37 8.52
N GLU A 77 -9.26 10.49 9.26
CA GLU A 77 -9.81 11.77 8.83
C GLU A 77 -9.05 12.34 7.63
N SER A 78 -7.72 12.30 7.66
CA SER A 78 -6.82 12.72 6.58
C SER A 78 -7.11 11.94 5.29
N CYS A 79 -7.13 10.61 5.36
CA CYS A 79 -7.49 9.76 4.21
C CYS A 79 -8.91 10.05 3.70
N GLY A 80 -9.87 10.29 4.60
CA GLY A 80 -11.23 10.69 4.24
C GLY A 80 -11.25 11.99 3.42
N ALA A 81 -10.45 12.98 3.82
CA ALA A 81 -10.28 14.24 3.08
C ALA A 81 -9.63 14.04 1.70
N LEU A 82 -8.79 13.01 1.53
CA LEU A 82 -8.22 12.59 0.24
C LEU A 82 -9.21 11.78 -0.64
N GLY A 83 -10.43 11.52 -0.15
CA GLY A 83 -11.45 10.75 -0.86
C GLY A 83 -11.29 9.22 -0.75
N ILE A 84 -10.49 8.75 0.21
CA ILE A 84 -10.27 7.32 0.46
C ILE A 84 -11.33 6.83 1.45
N SER A 85 -12.03 5.74 1.11
CA SER A 85 -13.00 5.10 2.03
C SER A 85 -12.33 4.64 3.32
N LEU A 86 -12.97 4.87 4.47
CA LEU A 86 -12.47 4.40 5.77
C LEU A 86 -12.29 2.88 5.83
N SER A 87 -13.11 2.12 5.10
CA SER A 87 -12.97 0.65 5.00
C SER A 87 -11.74 0.19 4.21
N HIS A 88 -11.03 1.11 3.56
CA HIS A 88 -9.82 0.85 2.79
C HIS A 88 -8.54 1.21 3.55
N ILE A 89 -8.66 1.67 4.79
CA ILE A 89 -7.54 2.08 5.63
C ILE A 89 -7.28 0.96 6.64
N THR A 90 -6.02 0.55 6.76
CA THR A 90 -5.60 -0.46 7.72
C THR A 90 -4.36 0.05 8.43
N VAL A 91 -4.45 0.17 9.75
CA VAL A 91 -3.32 0.54 10.61
C VAL A 91 -2.92 -0.68 11.41
N LEU A 92 -1.66 -1.07 11.30
CA LEU A 92 -1.11 -2.16 12.09
C LEU A 92 -0.64 -1.65 13.45
N ASP A 93 -0.87 -2.47 14.45
CA ASP A 93 -0.36 -2.30 15.81
C ASP A 93 0.42 -3.56 16.16
N HIS A 94 1.62 -3.68 15.56
CA HIS A 94 2.45 -4.87 15.67
C HIS A 94 3.61 -4.59 16.62
N ARG A 95 3.75 -5.40 17.68
CA ARG A 95 4.78 -5.24 18.72
C ARG A 95 6.21 -5.18 18.15
N ASP A 96 6.46 -5.91 17.07
CA ASP A 96 7.77 -6.00 16.42
C ASP A 96 7.99 -4.90 15.36
N LEU A 97 7.01 -4.02 15.14
CA LEU A 97 7.09 -2.83 14.28
C LEU A 97 6.82 -1.54 15.08
N PRO A 98 7.57 -1.27 16.17
CA PRO A 98 7.34 -0.09 16.98
C PRO A 98 7.70 1.18 16.19
N ASP A 99 6.93 2.25 16.40
CA ASP A 99 7.30 3.57 15.94
C ASP A 99 8.46 4.11 16.81
N HIS A 100 9.69 3.87 16.37
CA HIS A 100 10.88 4.38 17.06
C HIS A 100 11.99 4.67 16.03
N PRO A 101 12.57 5.89 15.99
CA PRO A 101 13.50 6.31 14.92
C PRO A 101 14.84 5.58 14.91
N ARG A 102 15.11 4.77 15.94
CA ARG A 102 16.34 3.96 16.08
C ARG A 102 16.11 2.46 16.01
N VAL A 103 14.85 2.02 15.93
CA VAL A 103 14.55 0.59 15.80
C VAL A 103 14.43 0.29 14.32
N GLN A 104 15.26 -0.63 13.85
CA GLN A 104 15.15 -1.11 12.48
C GLN A 104 14.11 -2.23 12.43
N TRP A 105 13.05 -2.04 11.66
CA TRP A 105 12.06 -3.08 11.44
C TRP A 105 12.66 -4.28 10.69
N ASP A 106 12.23 -5.47 11.08
CA ASP A 106 12.56 -6.70 10.36
C ASP A 106 11.89 -6.66 8.97
N ARG A 107 12.73 -6.61 7.93
CA ARG A 107 12.31 -6.51 6.54
C ARG A 107 11.53 -7.75 6.10
N ASP A 108 11.79 -8.91 6.70
CA ASP A 108 11.12 -10.16 6.33
C ASP A 108 9.70 -10.20 6.88
N LEU A 109 9.53 -9.77 8.13
CA LEU A 109 8.23 -9.52 8.72
C LEU A 109 7.44 -8.50 7.90
N VAL A 110 8.01 -7.31 7.64
CA VAL A 110 7.35 -6.26 6.85
C VAL A 110 6.96 -6.78 5.46
N SER A 111 7.86 -7.49 4.79
CA SER A 111 7.63 -8.09 3.47
C SER A 111 6.46 -9.09 3.50
N SER A 112 6.39 -9.93 4.53
CA SER A 112 5.30 -10.91 4.69
C SER A 112 3.93 -10.24 4.92
N LEU A 113 3.89 -9.18 5.74
CA LEU A 113 2.67 -8.42 6.03
C LEU A 113 2.15 -7.71 4.78
N ILE A 114 3.05 -7.04 4.04
CA ILE A 114 2.71 -6.37 2.79
C ILE A 114 2.23 -7.38 1.74
N LEU A 115 2.93 -8.50 1.56
CA LEU A 115 2.54 -9.52 0.58
C LEU A 115 1.16 -10.10 0.89
N ARG A 116 0.90 -10.41 2.17
CA ARG A 116 -0.41 -10.91 2.60
C ARG A 116 -1.51 -9.91 2.27
N TYR A 117 -1.30 -8.63 2.56
CA TYR A 117 -2.27 -7.59 2.25
C TYR A 117 -2.51 -7.46 0.74
N ILE A 118 -1.44 -7.44 -0.07
CA ILE A 118 -1.50 -7.36 -1.52
C ILE A 118 -2.35 -8.49 -2.10
N GLN A 119 -2.14 -9.72 -1.63
CA GLN A 119 -2.87 -10.90 -2.09
C GLN A 119 -4.33 -10.87 -1.66
N SER A 120 -4.62 -10.59 -0.38
CA SER A 120 -5.99 -10.57 0.14
C SER A 120 -6.87 -9.49 -0.51
N HIS A 121 -6.27 -8.38 -0.96
CA HIS A 121 -6.99 -7.25 -1.55
C HIS A 121 -6.82 -7.11 -3.06
N HIS A 122 -6.20 -8.09 -3.73
CA HIS A 122 -6.01 -8.13 -5.18
C HIS A 122 -5.37 -6.84 -5.75
N ILE A 123 -4.36 -6.33 -5.03
CA ILE A 123 -3.73 -5.04 -5.34
C ILE A 123 -3.01 -5.09 -6.70
N GLY A 124 -3.29 -4.11 -7.55
CA GLY A 124 -2.67 -3.98 -8.88
C GLY A 124 -1.53 -2.97 -8.93
N LEU A 125 -1.46 -2.04 -7.98
CA LEU A 125 -0.45 -1.01 -7.91
C LEU A 125 -0.06 -0.77 -6.45
N VAL A 126 1.23 -0.74 -6.15
CA VAL A 126 1.79 -0.39 -4.84
C VAL A 126 2.58 0.89 -4.98
N LEU A 127 2.35 1.85 -4.08
CA LEU A 127 3.13 3.07 -3.92
C LEU A 127 3.77 3.05 -2.53
N THR A 128 5.07 3.35 -2.47
CA THR A 128 5.80 3.43 -1.20
C THR A 128 7.04 4.32 -1.33
N PHE A 129 7.92 4.33 -0.34
CA PHE A 129 9.17 5.09 -0.34
C PHE A 129 10.26 4.44 -1.21
N ASP A 130 11.28 5.22 -1.57
CA ASP A 130 12.51 4.72 -2.18
C ASP A 130 13.59 4.37 -1.12
N GLU A 131 14.80 4.02 -1.58
CA GLU A 131 15.95 3.72 -0.72
C GLU A 131 16.38 4.87 0.20
N GLY A 132 16.03 6.11 -0.14
CA GLY A 132 16.36 7.30 0.64
C GLY A 132 15.44 7.51 1.83
N GLY A 133 14.26 6.87 1.83
CA GLY A 133 13.30 6.96 2.93
C GLY A 133 12.93 8.41 3.27
N VAL A 134 12.80 9.25 2.24
CA VAL A 134 12.54 10.69 2.27
C VAL A 134 13.68 11.52 2.87
N SER A 135 14.02 11.27 4.14
CA SER A 135 15.03 11.99 4.91
C SER A 135 16.00 11.03 5.60
N GLY A 136 16.06 9.77 5.15
CA GLY A 136 16.81 8.71 5.80
C GLY A 136 16.05 8.02 6.93
N HIS A 137 14.72 8.15 7.00
CA HIS A 137 13.96 7.56 8.10
C HIS A 137 14.01 6.02 8.01
N VAL A 138 14.49 5.37 9.08
CA VAL A 138 14.78 3.92 9.09
C VAL A 138 13.56 3.06 8.77
N ASN A 139 12.37 3.44 9.25
CA ASN A 139 11.13 2.72 8.94
C ASN A 139 10.76 2.81 7.46
N HIS A 140 10.88 3.98 6.83
CA HIS A 140 10.59 4.18 5.41
C HIS A 140 11.52 3.33 4.54
N ILE A 141 12.81 3.34 4.89
CA ILE A 141 13.84 2.50 4.28
C ILE A 141 13.50 1.00 4.44
N ALA A 142 13.03 0.59 5.62
CA ALA A 142 12.62 -0.79 5.84
C ALA A 142 11.44 -1.20 4.94
N VAL A 143 10.45 -0.32 4.76
CA VAL A 143 9.33 -0.55 3.82
C VAL A 143 9.85 -0.72 2.39
N TYR A 144 10.72 0.19 1.92
CA TYR A 144 11.32 0.10 0.59
C TYR A 144 12.02 -1.25 0.37
N TYR A 145 12.92 -1.65 1.29
CA TYR A 145 13.66 -2.90 1.12
C TYR A 145 12.76 -4.14 1.21
N ALA A 146 11.71 -4.10 2.03
CA ALA A 146 10.72 -5.18 2.11
C ALA A 146 9.94 -5.35 0.80
N VAL A 147 9.50 -4.25 0.17
CA VAL A 147 8.83 -4.27 -1.13
C VAL A 147 9.81 -4.68 -2.24
N ARG A 148 11.03 -4.13 -2.24
CA ARG A 148 12.09 -4.50 -3.19
C ARG A 148 12.40 -6.00 -3.13
N LYS A 149 12.43 -6.59 -1.93
CA LYS A 149 12.58 -8.04 -1.75
C LYS A 149 11.47 -8.83 -2.46
N LEU A 150 10.21 -8.41 -2.30
CA LEU A 150 9.08 -9.05 -3.00
C LEU A 150 9.21 -8.99 -4.52
N CYS A 151 9.69 -7.85 -5.04
CA CYS A 151 9.95 -7.68 -6.46
C CYS A 151 11.08 -8.61 -6.94
N SER A 152 12.23 -8.63 -6.26
CA SER A 152 13.39 -9.44 -6.66
C SER A 152 13.11 -10.94 -6.60
N GLU A 153 12.33 -11.37 -5.61
CA GLU A 153 11.92 -12.76 -5.44
C GLU A 153 10.69 -13.14 -6.30
N ARG A 154 10.16 -12.20 -7.10
CA ARG A 154 8.98 -12.38 -7.95
C ARG A 154 7.75 -12.90 -7.19
N LYS A 155 7.58 -12.45 -5.94
CA LYS A 155 6.46 -12.85 -5.06
C LYS A 155 5.18 -12.05 -5.28
N LEU A 156 5.28 -10.89 -5.94
CA LEU A 156 4.11 -10.07 -6.24
C LEU A 156 3.17 -10.75 -7.25
N PRO A 157 1.84 -10.57 -7.12
CA PRO A 157 0.89 -11.09 -8.10
C PRO A 157 1.17 -10.59 -9.52
N VAL A 158 0.80 -11.40 -10.52
CA VAL A 158 1.01 -11.06 -11.93
C VAL A 158 0.38 -9.71 -12.27
N GLY A 159 1.17 -8.85 -12.90
CA GLY A 159 0.75 -7.50 -13.29
C GLY A 159 0.57 -6.53 -12.12
N CYS A 160 0.99 -6.86 -10.90
CA CYS A 160 1.12 -5.90 -9.80
C CYS A 160 2.35 -5.02 -10.07
N ARG A 161 2.16 -3.70 -10.11
CA ARG A 161 3.23 -2.72 -10.35
C ARG A 161 3.63 -2.07 -9.03
N VAL A 162 4.90 -1.66 -8.93
CA VAL A 162 5.41 -0.90 -7.80
C VAL A 162 5.93 0.44 -8.31
N LEU A 163 5.55 1.52 -7.65
CA LEU A 163 6.10 2.86 -7.80
C LEU A 163 6.68 3.31 -6.46
N VAL A 164 7.78 4.04 -6.50
CA VAL A 164 8.44 4.57 -5.31
C VAL A 164 8.49 6.09 -5.37
N LEU A 165 8.33 6.73 -4.21
CA LEU A 165 8.52 8.14 -4.03
C LEU A 165 10.02 8.44 -4.01
N GLU A 166 10.49 9.18 -5.01
CA GLU A 166 11.88 9.61 -5.11
C GLU A 166 12.22 10.63 -4.01
N SER A 167 13.23 10.32 -3.20
CA SER A 167 13.77 11.20 -2.18
C SER A 167 14.57 12.33 -2.83
N THR A 168 14.13 13.58 -2.62
CA THR A 168 14.86 14.77 -3.09
C THR A 168 15.80 15.30 -2.02
N ASN A 169 16.81 16.06 -2.43
CA ASN A 169 17.81 16.60 -1.51
C ASN A 169 17.16 17.56 -0.50
N ILE A 170 17.38 17.32 0.80
CA ILE A 170 16.72 18.01 1.94
C ILE A 170 16.81 19.54 1.84
N ILE A 171 17.88 20.05 1.24
CA ILE A 171 18.15 21.47 1.01
C ILE A 171 17.05 22.12 0.14
N ARG A 172 16.48 21.40 -0.83
CA ARG A 172 15.40 21.91 -1.69
C ARG A 172 14.02 21.90 -1.00
N LYS A 173 13.85 21.06 0.02
CA LYS A 173 12.60 20.87 0.77
C LYS A 173 12.25 22.03 1.70
N TYR A 174 13.23 22.86 2.06
CA TYR A 174 13.07 24.03 2.96
C TYR A 174 13.49 25.38 2.34
N ILE A 175 13.94 25.41 1.07
CA ILE A 175 14.30 26.64 0.35
C ILE A 175 13.15 27.13 -0.56
N SER A 176 11.90 26.85 -0.18
CA SER A 176 10.66 27.11 -0.95
C SER A 176 10.48 28.55 -1.48
N ILE A 177 11.32 29.52 -1.10
CA ILE A 177 11.28 30.90 -1.62
C ILE A 177 12.17 31.11 -2.88
N LEU A 178 13.14 30.24 -3.19
CA LEU A 178 14.10 30.50 -4.29
C LEU A 178 13.92 29.60 -5.53
N ASP A 179 12.96 28.68 -5.56
CA ASP A 179 12.81 27.71 -6.66
C ASP A 179 11.87 28.18 -7.81
N LEU A 180 11.54 29.48 -7.85
CA LEU A 180 10.58 30.05 -8.80
C LEU A 180 11.08 30.30 -10.26
N PRO A 181 12.37 30.20 -10.66
CA PRO A 181 12.71 30.46 -12.05
C PRO A 181 13.43 29.31 -12.78
N ILE A 182 13.17 28.03 -12.47
CA ILE A 182 13.51 26.94 -13.41
C ILE A 182 12.43 25.85 -13.36
N SER A 183 11.40 26.00 -14.18
CA SER A 183 10.57 24.93 -14.72
C SER A 183 10.30 25.18 -16.19
#